data_AF-A0A8T4NYS0-F1
#
_entry.id   AF-A0A8T4NYS0-F1
#
_cell.length_a   1.000
_cell.length_b   1.000
_cell.length_c   1.000
_cell.angle_alpha   90.00
_cell.angle_beta   90.00
_cell.angle_gamma   90.00
#
_symmetry.space_group_name_H-M   'P 1'
#
loop_
_entity.id
_entity.type
_entity.pdbx_description
1 polymer ?
#
loop_
_entity_poly.entity_id
_entity_poly.type
_entity_poly.pdbx_seq_one_letter_code
_entity_poly.pdbx_strand_id
1 'polypeptide(L)'
;MIELGGNIKLVGFKELEKEKLIVVKKMVGNYARKIHDKVSPFEELSLHLKELHSTDNIKNKKYEIKGKLVINANPYNAEVSDYNLFFAIDKVLSKIAENSK
;
A
#
# COMPACT_ATOMS: atom_id res chain seq x y z
N MET A 1 7.68 -4.94 9.45
CA MET A 1 7.80 -4.99 7.98
C MET A 1 7.61 -6.42 7.50
N ILE A 2 6.91 -6.58 6.38
CA ILE A 2 6.72 -7.83 5.64
C ILE A 2 7.23 -7.55 4.22
N GLU A 3 8.05 -8.45 3.69
CA GLU A 3 8.55 -8.38 2.31
C GLU A 3 7.81 -9.43 1.47
N LEU A 4 7.42 -9.07 0.26
CA LEU A 4 6.70 -9.98 -0.66
C LEU A 4 7.60 -10.57 -1.75
N GLY A 5 8.91 -10.38 -1.62
CA GLY A 5 9.90 -10.66 -2.66
C GLY A 5 10.07 -9.48 -3.62
N GLY A 6 11.22 -9.47 -4.30
CA GLY A 6 11.63 -8.34 -5.14
C GLY A 6 11.75 -7.05 -4.32
N ASN A 7 11.22 -5.96 -4.87
CA ASN A 7 11.36 -4.60 -4.34
C ASN A 7 10.13 -4.12 -3.55
N ILE A 8 9.31 -5.04 -3.01
CA ILE A 8 8.00 -4.75 -2.41
C ILE A 8 8.03 -4.87 -0.87
N LYS A 9 7.62 -3.81 -0.16
CA LYS A 9 7.65 -3.73 1.31
C LYS A 9 6.30 -3.31 1.90
N LEU A 10 5.85 -4.01 2.93
CA LEU A 10 4.65 -3.70 3.71
C LEU A 10 5.04 -3.38 5.17
N VAL A 11 4.88 -2.14 5.59
CA VAL A 11 5.20 -1.64 6.93
C VAL A 11 3.91 -1.38 7.71
N GLY A 12 3.82 -1.83 8.96
CA GLY A 12 2.60 -1.72 9.78
C GLY A 12 1.54 -2.82 9.57
N PHE A 13 1.75 -3.75 8.63
CA PHE A 13 0.78 -4.81 8.31
C PHE A 13 0.89 -6.08 9.16
N LYS A 14 1.84 -6.16 10.11
CA LYS A 14 2.09 -7.38 10.92
C LYS A 14 0.95 -7.69 11.90
N GLU A 15 0.22 -6.67 12.34
CA GLU A 15 -0.86 -6.79 13.34
C GLU A 15 -2.22 -7.10 12.71
N LEU A 16 -2.29 -7.13 11.38
CA LEU A 16 -3.52 -7.52 10.69
C LEU A 16 -3.77 -9.03 10.82
N GLU A 17 -5.05 -9.38 10.94
CA GLU A 17 -5.54 -10.75 10.80
C GLU A 17 -5.00 -11.42 9.53
N LYS A 18 -4.72 -12.72 9.61
CA LYS A 18 -4.12 -13.50 8.51
C LYS A 18 -4.92 -13.39 7.22
N GLU A 19 -6.24 -13.42 7.32
CA GLU A 19 -7.20 -13.34 6.22
C GLU A 19 -7.07 -12.00 5.48
N LYS A 20 -7.04 -10.88 6.24
CA LYS A 20 -6.80 -9.54 5.69
C LYS A 20 -5.44 -9.47 5.02
N LEU A 21 -4.41 -10.01 5.67
CA LEU A 21 -3.05 -10.00 5.12
C LEU A 21 -2.95 -10.77 3.79
N ILE A 22 -3.65 -11.90 3.64
CA ILE A 22 -3.70 -12.64 2.36
C ILE A 22 -4.27 -11.76 1.25
N VAL A 23 -5.36 -11.04 1.51
CA VAL A 23 -5.98 -10.13 0.54
C VAL A 23 -5.03 -8.98 0.19
N VAL A 24 -4.41 -8.34 1.19
CA VAL A 24 -3.43 -7.27 0.97
C VAL A 24 -2.28 -7.74 0.07
N LYS A 25 -1.70 -8.92 0.35
CA LYS A 25 -0.61 -9.48 -0.47
C LYS A 25 -1.03 -9.67 -1.92
N LYS A 26 -2.24 -10.20 -2.16
CA LYS A 26 -2.78 -10.38 -3.52
C LYS A 26 -2.97 -9.05 -4.24
N MET A 27 -3.54 -8.05 -3.56
CA MET A 27 -3.75 -6.72 -4.14
C MET A 27 -2.43 -6.07 -4.53
N VAL A 28 -1.48 -6.02 -3.59
CA VAL A 28 -0.18 -5.38 -3.80
C VAL A 28 0.60 -6.10 -4.91
N GLY A 29 0.61 -7.44 -4.92
CA GLY A 29 1.25 -8.22 -5.97
C GLY A 29 0.64 -7.96 -7.36
N ASN A 30 -0.69 -7.84 -7.45
CA ASN A 30 -1.37 -7.51 -8.70
C ASN A 30 -1.00 -6.11 -9.21
N TYR A 31 -0.95 -5.10 -8.32
CA TYR A 31 -0.52 -3.75 -8.69
C TYR A 31 0.96 -3.71 -9.07
N ALA A 32 1.82 -4.38 -8.31
CA ALA A 32 3.25 -4.46 -8.63
C ALA A 32 3.49 -5.03 -10.03
N ARG A 33 2.76 -6.09 -10.40
CA ARG A 33 2.79 -6.64 -11.77
C ARG A 33 2.34 -5.62 -12.80
N LYS A 34 1.19 -4.96 -12.60
CA LYS A 34 0.67 -3.92 -13.51
C LYS A 34 1.62 -2.73 -13.68
N ILE A 35 2.33 -2.34 -12.63
CA ILE A 35 3.32 -1.26 -12.66
C ILE A 35 4.54 -1.74 -13.46
N HIS A 36 5.07 -2.92 -13.13
CA HIS A 36 6.20 -3.52 -13.84
C HIS A 36 5.94 -3.63 -15.35
N ASP A 37 4.75 -4.07 -15.74
CA ASP A 37 4.33 -4.22 -17.15
C ASP A 37 4.27 -2.87 -17.90
N LYS A 38 4.20 -1.73 -17.21
CA LYS A 38 4.06 -0.39 -17.81
C LYS A 38 5.35 0.42 -17.86
N VAL A 39 6.17 0.37 -16.80
CA VAL A 39 7.24 1.36 -16.58
C VAL A 39 8.63 0.72 -16.44
N SER A 40 8.79 -0.57 -16.76
CA SER A 40 10.04 -1.32 -16.57
C SER A 40 10.41 -1.40 -15.07
N PRO A 41 11.48 -2.12 -14.64
CA PRO A 41 11.60 -2.50 -13.23
C PRO A 41 11.68 -1.28 -12.32
N PHE A 42 10.83 -1.27 -11.28
CA PHE A 42 10.86 -0.28 -10.22
C PHE A 42 11.86 -0.72 -9.13
N GLU A 43 12.50 0.25 -8.48
CA GLU A 43 13.49 0.04 -7.41
C GLU A 43 12.84 -0.24 -6.06
N GLU A 44 11.66 0.32 -5.82
CA GLU A 44 10.93 0.15 -4.57
C GLU A 44 9.43 0.36 -4.77
N LEU A 45 8.61 -0.51 -4.18
CA LEU A 45 7.19 -0.27 -3.92
C LEU A 45 6.94 -0.55 -2.43
N SER A 46 6.70 0.50 -1.65
CA SER A 46 6.43 0.37 -0.22
C SER A 46 5.06 0.93 0.16
N LEU A 47 4.34 0.20 1.02
CA LEU A 47 3.13 0.66 1.68
C LEU A 47 3.35 0.71 3.19
N HIS A 48 2.94 1.80 3.80
CA HIS A 48 2.98 2.03 5.24
C HIS A 48 1.54 2.18 5.74
N LEU A 49 1.13 1.26 6.59
CA LEU A 49 -0.15 1.30 7.30
C LEU A 49 0.05 1.94 8.67
N LYS A 50 -0.79 2.92 8.98
CA LYS A 50 -0.97 3.49 10.31
C LYS A 50 -2.45 3.42 10.68
N GLU A 51 -2.75 2.77 11.80
CA GLU A 51 -4.08 2.80 12.38
C GLU A 51 -4.26 4.10 13.17
N LEU A 52 -5.22 4.92 12.77
CA LEU A 52 -5.62 6.11 13.50
C LEU A 52 -6.74 5.72 14.46
N HIS A 53 -6.40 5.54 15.74
CA HIS A 53 -7.41 5.44 16.80
C HIS A 53 -8.06 6.81 16.96
N SER A 54 -9.37 6.90 16.68
CA SER A 54 -10.19 7.96 17.27
C SER A 54 -10.59 7.49 18.66
N THR A 55 -10.57 8.40 19.62
CA THR A 55 -10.83 8.24 21.06
C THR A 55 -11.88 7.18 21.43
N ASP A 56 -11.83 6.68 22.68
CA ASP A 56 -12.56 5.53 23.29
C ASP A 56 -14.04 5.28 22.94
N ASN A 57 -14.70 6.17 22.20
CA ASN A 57 -16.10 6.12 21.80
C ASN A 57 -16.35 5.81 20.30
N ILE A 58 -15.33 5.61 19.46
CA ILE A 58 -15.52 5.33 18.02
C ILE A 58 -15.08 3.91 17.67
N LYS A 59 -16.06 3.03 17.37
CA LYS A 59 -15.83 1.64 16.92
C LYS A 59 -15.10 1.51 15.57
N ASN A 60 -14.93 2.62 14.84
CA ASN A 60 -14.43 2.60 13.46
C ASN A 60 -12.95 3.01 13.40
N LYS A 61 -12.08 2.00 13.25
CA LYS A 61 -10.66 2.22 12.95
C LYS A 61 -10.52 2.90 11.59
N LYS A 62 -9.87 4.07 11.57
CA LYS A 62 -9.50 4.73 10.32
C LYS A 62 -8.07 4.30 9.95
N TYR A 63 -7.89 3.81 8.74
CA TYR A 63 -6.61 3.38 8.20
C TYR A 63 -6.01 4.51 7.39
N GLU A 64 -4.79 4.93 7.73
CA GLU A 64 -3.96 5.79 6.91
C GLU A 64 -2.95 4.91 6.17
N ILE A 65 -2.96 4.97 4.84
CA ILE A 65 -2.04 4.24 3.97
C ILE A 65 -1.18 5.27 3.23
N LYS A 66 0.14 5.15 3.39
CA LYS A 66 1.12 5.90 2.61
C LYS A 66 1.82 4.93 1.67
N GLY A 67 1.78 5.23 0.38
CA GLY A 67 2.51 4.46 -0.61
C GLY A 67 3.63 5.27 -1.23
N LYS A 68 4.71 4.56 -1.57
CA LYS A 68 5.88 5.08 -2.26
C LYS A 68 6.26 4.09 -3.36
N LEU A 69 6.49 4.61 -4.56
CA LEU A 69 7.06 3.89 -5.69
C LEU A 69 8.31 4.63 -6.16
N VAL A 70 9.41 3.93 -6.42
CA VAL A 70 10.65 4.52 -6.91
C VAL A 70 10.97 3.92 -8.27
N ILE A 71 11.07 4.76 -9.29
CA ILE A 71 11.45 4.38 -10.66
C ILE A 71 12.55 5.33 -11.11
N ASN A 72 13.71 4.81 -11.51
CA ASN A 72 14.86 5.60 -11.95
C ASN A 72 15.23 6.71 -10.95
N ALA A 73 15.36 6.35 -9.68
CA ALA A 73 15.57 7.25 -8.53
C ALA A 73 14.48 8.32 -8.28
N ASN A 74 13.39 8.35 -9.05
CA ASN A 74 12.29 9.30 -8.86
C ASN A 74 11.20 8.70 -7.95
N PRO A 75 10.88 9.34 -6.80
CA PRO A 75 9.85 8.88 -5.91
C PRO A 75 8.45 9.41 -6.29
N TYR A 76 7.50 8.50 -6.42
CA TYR A 76 6.08 8.75 -6.60
C TYR A 76 5.34 8.34 -5.33
N ASN A 77 4.77 9.33 -4.64
CA ASN A 77 4.11 9.11 -3.34
C ASN A 77 2.60 9.37 -3.45
N ALA A 78 1.83 8.63 -2.66
CA ALA A 78 0.42 8.95 -2.42
C ALA A 78 0.02 8.58 -1.00
N GLU A 79 -0.95 9.30 -0.47
CA GLU A 79 -1.54 9.05 0.83
C GLU A 79 -3.07 9.06 0.74
N VAL A 80 -3.70 8.12 1.42
CA VAL A 80 -5.16 8.02 1.55
C VAL A 80 -5.48 7.56 2.97
N SER A 81 -6.53 8.13 3.55
CA SER A 81 -7.11 7.61 4.78
C SER A 81 -8.56 7.20 4.55
N ASP A 82 -8.95 6.01 5.00
CA ASP A 82 -10.30 5.48 4.85
C ASP A 82 -10.65 4.54 6.03
N TYR A 83 -11.94 4.29 6.25
CA TYR A 83 -12.40 3.29 7.23
C TYR A 83 -12.34 1.86 6.65
N ASN A 84 -12.25 1.73 5.33
CA ASN A 84 -12.03 0.46 4.64
C ASN A 84 -10.56 0.33 4.21
N LEU A 85 -9.84 -0.59 4.86
CA LEU A 85 -8.44 -0.88 4.58
C LEU A 85 -8.18 -1.19 3.09
N PHE A 86 -8.98 -2.05 2.48
CA PHE A 86 -8.76 -2.50 1.11
C PHE A 86 -9.01 -1.35 0.11
N PHE A 87 -10.03 -0.54 0.37
CA PHE A 87 -10.29 0.64 -0.44
C PHE A 87 -9.18 1.68 -0.34
N ALA A 88 -8.66 1.94 0.87
CA ALA A 88 -7.51 2.82 1.06
C ALA A 88 -6.28 2.34 0.27
N ILE A 89 -5.98 1.03 0.34
CA ILE A 89 -4.86 0.42 -0.39
C ILE A 89 -5.06 0.54 -1.90
N ASP A 90 -6.23 0.17 -2.41
CA ASP A 90 -6.56 0.24 -3.84
C ASP A 90 -6.39 1.67 -4.38
N LYS A 91 -6.89 2.65 -3.64
CA LYS A 91 -6.83 4.07 -4.01
C LYS A 91 -5.40 4.62 -3.97
N VAL A 92 -4.58 4.24 -2.98
CA VAL A 92 -3.16 4.64 -2.93
C VAL A 92 -2.39 4.05 -4.11
N LEU A 93 -2.53 2.74 -4.35
CA LEU A 93 -1.82 2.05 -5.41
C LEU A 93 -2.23 2.57 -6.79
N SER A 94 -3.53 2.85 -6.99
CA SER A 94 -4.03 3.47 -8.23
C SER A 94 -3.42 4.84 -8.46
N LYS A 95 -3.44 5.74 -7.46
CA LYS A 95 -2.83 7.07 -7.57
C LYS A 95 -1.35 7.02 -7.92
N ILE A 96 -0.62 6.12 -7.27
CA ILE A 96 0.83 5.97 -7.52
C ILE A 96 1.08 5.47 -8.94
N ALA A 97 0.32 4.47 -9.39
CA ALA A 97 0.44 3.92 -10.74
C ALA A 97 -0.01 4.89 -11.84
N GLU A 98 -0.91 5.83 -11.53
CA GLU A 98 -1.31 6.91 -12.43
C GLU A 98 -0.26 8.03 -12.48
N ASN A 99 0.30 8.42 -11.33
CA ASN A 99 1.33 9.44 -11.23
C ASN A 99 2.67 9.00 -11.82
N SER A 100 2.90 7.69 -11.93
CA SER A 100 4.11 7.11 -12.52
C SER A 100 4.03 6.87 -14.03
N LYS A 101 2.93 7.25 -14.70
CA LYS A 101 2.85 7.27 -16.17
C LYS A 101 3.67 8.42 -16.72
#